data_AF-A0A433RP98-F1
#
_entry.id   AF-A0A433RP98-F1
#
_cell.length_a   1.000
_cell.length_b   1.000
_cell.length_c   1.000
_cell.angle_alpha   90.00
_cell.angle_beta   90.00
_cell.angle_gamma   90.00
#
_symmetry.space_group_name_H-M   'P 1'
#
loop_
_entity.id
_entity.type
_entity.pdbx_description
1 polymer ?
#
loop_
_entity_poly.entity_id
_entity_poly.type
_entity_poly.pdbx_seq_one_letter_code
_entity_poly.pdbx_strand_id
1 'polypeptide(L)'
;IWNRREWHLNELMDYVKPYKPMKKRSKLRTVTPLKGYKKGTRTLTQMNMARANDILNLVHIRNGEIENRNILTYDYAFALTLGSDMSHLEVLTATFQLDISFTSSQKKNVLKTTVKSAYERATKFWRAYEENNYSMRGLDSNLVKPKQTRTIIRQQAITAAEMEFLEVLIGKEEKERRRTDKRRDQGQKSMEQYNAERAQKVNSNLEKLRKLKEKYPKASQRKLAEMMGVSKSYINKLIKEL
;
A
#
# COMPACT_ATOMS: atom_id res chain seq x y z
N ILE A 1 3.13 31.97 56.40
CA ILE A 1 4.20 32.94 56.07
C ILE A 1 4.35 32.94 54.56
N TRP A 2 3.52 33.70 53.85
CA TRP A 2 3.67 33.89 52.40
C TRP A 2 4.70 35.01 52.23
N ASN A 3 5.87 34.67 51.72
CA ASN A 3 6.98 35.60 51.62
C ASN A 3 6.61 36.69 50.59
N ARG A 4 6.44 37.94 51.04
CA ARG A 4 6.11 39.12 50.19
C ARG A 4 7.29 39.64 49.36
N ARG A 5 8.37 38.86 49.24
CA ARG A 5 9.50 39.25 48.40
C ARG A 5 9.11 39.07 46.94
N GLU A 6 9.18 40.17 46.21
CA GLU A 6 9.15 40.16 44.74
C GLU A 6 10.45 39.52 44.28
N TRP A 7 10.33 38.38 43.61
CA TRP A 7 11.49 37.71 43.04
C TRP A 7 11.78 38.33 41.68
N HIS A 8 13.05 38.64 41.42
CA HIS A 8 13.46 39.01 40.07
C HIS A 8 13.56 37.75 39.20
N LEU A 9 13.17 37.87 37.92
CA LEU A 9 13.11 36.74 36.98
C LEU A 9 14.42 35.93 36.93
N ASN A 10 15.56 36.61 37.08
CA ASN A 10 16.88 35.98 37.11
C ASN A 10 17.06 35.03 38.31
N GLU A 11 16.57 35.41 39.48
CA GLU A 11 16.63 34.56 40.68
C GLU A 11 15.74 33.33 40.52
N LEU A 12 14.59 33.46 39.86
CA LEU A 12 13.72 32.30 39.55
C LEU A 12 14.39 31.30 38.61
N MET A 13 15.16 31.78 37.63
CA MET A 13 15.79 30.93 36.62
C MET A 13 16.85 29.99 37.22
N ASP A 14 17.49 30.38 38.33
CA ASP A 14 18.45 29.54 39.04
C ASP A 14 17.79 28.33 39.74
N TYR A 15 16.51 28.44 40.10
CA TYR A 15 15.76 27.35 40.72
C TYR A 15 15.04 26.43 39.71
N VAL A 16 14.94 26.84 38.44
CA VAL A 16 14.31 26.04 37.38
C VAL A 16 15.37 25.16 36.73
N LYS A 17 15.26 23.83 36.89
CA LYS A 17 16.11 22.88 36.14
C LYS A 17 15.98 23.20 34.63
N PRO A 18 17.11 23.33 33.89
CA PRO A 18 17.06 23.72 32.49
C PRO A 18 16.16 22.75 31.72
N TYR A 19 15.26 23.32 30.90
CA TYR A 19 14.32 22.55 30.09
C TYR A 19 15.10 21.55 29.22
N LYS A 20 15.00 20.26 29.56
CA LYS A 20 15.50 19.20 28.69
C LYS A 20 14.42 18.98 27.64
N PRO A 21 14.69 19.22 26.33
CA PRO A 21 13.72 18.88 25.31
C PRO A 21 13.35 17.40 25.46
N MET A 22 12.05 17.10 25.53
CA MET A 22 11.58 15.71 25.54
C MET A 22 12.28 14.98 24.39
N LYS A 23 13.01 13.89 24.69
CA LYS A 23 13.57 13.02 23.67
C LYS A 23 12.42 12.65 22.73
N LYS A 24 12.51 13.03 21.44
CA LYS A 24 11.54 12.62 20.43
C LYS A 24 11.35 11.10 20.58
N ARG A 25 10.11 10.64 20.80
CA ARG A 25 9.80 9.20 20.86
C ARG A 25 10.47 8.54 19.66
N SER A 26 11.35 7.57 19.90
CA SER A 26 11.98 6.81 18.83
C SER A 26 10.85 6.22 17.98
N LYS A 27 10.81 6.53 16.68
CA LYS A 27 9.92 5.84 15.74
C LYS A 27 10.13 4.33 15.97
N LEU A 28 9.05 3.57 16.14
CA LEU A 28 9.09 2.10 16.18
C LEU A 28 10.04 1.64 15.08
N ARG A 29 11.02 0.79 15.42
CA ARG A 29 12.05 0.30 14.49
C ARG A 29 11.35 -0.21 13.23
N THR A 30 11.54 0.49 12.11
CA THR A 30 11.14 -0.03 10.81
C THR A 30 12.00 -1.26 10.54
N VAL A 31 11.39 -2.45 10.59
CA VAL A 31 12.08 -3.71 10.32
C VAL A 31 12.49 -3.71 8.84
N THR A 32 13.80 -3.73 8.58
CA THR A 32 14.34 -3.76 7.23
C THR A 32 14.04 -5.12 6.58
N PRO A 33 13.43 -5.18 5.39
CA PRO A 33 13.20 -6.46 4.71
C PRO A 33 14.54 -7.10 4.28
N LEU A 34 14.64 -8.43 4.41
CA LEU A 34 15.83 -9.20 4.02
C LEU A 34 16.17 -9.09 2.53
N LYS A 35 17.49 -9.25 2.28
CA LYS A 35 18.18 -9.18 0.99
C LYS A 35 17.54 -10.03 -0.11
N GLY A 36 17.51 -9.48 -1.34
CA GLY A 36 17.27 -10.21 -2.59
C GLY A 36 15.97 -9.83 -3.27
N TYR A 37 15.92 -8.70 -3.98
CA TYR A 37 14.70 -8.31 -4.70
C TYR A 37 14.94 -7.50 -6.00
N LYS A 38 14.11 -7.76 -7.03
CA LYS A 38 14.03 -7.04 -8.32
C LYS A 38 13.03 -5.86 -8.26
N LYS A 39 13.46 -4.64 -7.92
CA LYS A 39 12.66 -3.37 -7.91
C LYS A 39 11.30 -3.41 -8.68
N GLY A 40 10.14 -3.32 -7.99
CA GLY A 40 8.80 -3.19 -8.61
C GLY A 40 7.62 -4.05 -8.12
N THR A 41 7.84 -5.10 -7.32
CA THR A 41 6.83 -6.08 -6.84
C THR A 41 6.97 -6.24 -5.32
N ARG A 42 5.86 -6.37 -4.59
CA ARG A 42 5.89 -6.60 -3.14
C ARG A 42 6.08 -8.10 -2.90
N THR A 43 7.13 -8.52 -2.20
CA THR A 43 7.29 -9.94 -1.82
C THR A 43 6.22 -10.35 -0.80
N LEU A 44 6.01 -11.66 -0.64
CA LEU A 44 5.08 -12.18 0.36
C LEU A 44 5.40 -11.65 1.77
N THR A 45 6.68 -11.60 2.13
CA THR A 45 7.19 -11.06 3.39
C THR A 45 6.86 -9.58 3.53
N GLN A 46 7.19 -8.75 2.53
CA GLN A 46 6.91 -7.31 2.55
C GLN A 46 5.41 -7.01 2.63
N MET A 47 4.56 -7.82 1.99
CA MET A 47 3.11 -7.67 2.06
C MET A 47 2.59 -8.00 3.46
N ASN A 48 3.06 -9.08 4.07
CA ASN A 48 2.62 -9.47 5.41
C ASN A 48 3.16 -8.53 6.50
N MET A 49 4.39 -8.02 6.37
CA MET A 49 4.90 -6.99 7.28
C MET A 49 4.05 -5.71 7.23
N ALA A 50 3.69 -5.27 6.02
CA ALA A 50 2.81 -4.12 5.85
C ALA A 50 1.42 -4.34 6.42
N ARG A 51 0.89 -5.56 6.27
CA ARG A 51 -0.38 -5.97 6.85
C ARG A 51 -0.32 -5.94 8.38
N ALA A 52 0.78 -6.38 8.98
CA ALA A 52 0.96 -6.28 10.42
C ALA A 52 0.95 -4.81 10.88
N ASN A 53 1.64 -3.93 10.15
CA ASN A 53 1.63 -2.49 10.43
C ASN A 53 0.23 -1.86 10.25
N ASP A 54 -0.50 -2.24 9.21
CA ASP A 54 -1.87 -1.79 8.99
C ASP A 54 -2.81 -2.23 10.11
N ILE A 55 -2.61 -3.43 10.66
CA ILE A 55 -3.39 -3.87 11.83
C ILE A 55 -3.08 -2.98 13.04
N LEU A 56 -1.82 -2.65 13.30
CA LEU A 56 -1.47 -1.70 14.36
C LEU A 56 -2.13 -0.33 14.14
N ASN A 57 -2.08 0.18 12.91
CA ASN A 57 -2.70 1.46 12.54
C ASN A 57 -4.23 1.40 12.69
N LEU A 58 -4.87 0.31 12.28
CA LEU A 58 -6.31 0.13 12.43
C LEU A 58 -6.73 0.22 13.90
N VAL A 59 -6.00 -0.46 14.78
CA VAL A 59 -6.26 -0.42 16.22
C VAL A 59 -6.06 0.99 16.77
N HIS A 60 -5.06 1.70 16.28
CA HIS A 60 -4.81 3.09 16.66
C HIS A 60 -5.95 4.02 16.21
N ILE A 61 -6.40 3.94 14.95
CA ILE A 61 -7.48 4.78 14.40
C ILE A 61 -8.80 4.52 15.13
N ARG A 62 -9.03 3.28 15.57
CA ARG A 62 -10.20 2.88 16.35
C ARG A 62 -10.04 3.12 17.86
N ASN A 63 -8.95 3.76 18.32
CA ASN A 63 -8.66 3.96 19.74
C ASN A 63 -8.79 2.68 20.59
N GLY A 64 -8.41 1.52 20.03
CA GLY A 64 -8.50 0.23 20.71
C GLY A 64 -9.84 -0.48 20.61
N GLU A 65 -10.87 0.14 20.03
CA GLU A 65 -12.20 -0.45 19.88
C GLU A 65 -12.23 -1.46 18.73
N ILE A 66 -12.07 -2.73 19.08
CA ILE A 66 -12.09 -3.85 18.14
C ILE A 66 -13.11 -4.88 18.62
N GLU A 67 -14.07 -5.19 17.76
CA GLU A 67 -15.08 -6.23 18.01
C GLU A 67 -14.44 -7.63 17.94
N ASN A 68 -13.82 -7.96 16.79
CA ASN A 68 -13.26 -9.28 16.51
C ASN A 68 -11.78 -9.41 16.93
N ARG A 69 -11.46 -9.14 18.20
CA ARG A 69 -10.09 -9.10 18.75
C ARG A 69 -9.30 -10.37 18.51
N ASN A 70 -9.85 -11.53 18.86
CA ASN A 70 -9.16 -12.82 18.72
C ASN A 70 -8.75 -13.08 17.26
N ILE A 71 -9.63 -12.74 16.31
CA ILE A 71 -9.39 -12.90 14.87
C ILE A 71 -8.30 -11.93 14.42
N LEU A 72 -8.38 -10.67 14.84
CA LEU A 72 -7.38 -9.65 14.51
C LEU A 72 -6.00 -10.01 15.06
N THR A 73 -5.93 -10.48 16.30
CA THR A 73 -4.71 -10.98 16.94
C THR A 73 -4.12 -12.17 16.20
N TYR A 74 -4.95 -13.14 15.78
CA TYR A 74 -4.51 -14.25 14.95
C TYR A 74 -3.90 -13.75 13.64
N ASP A 75 -4.59 -12.83 12.95
CA ASP A 75 -4.14 -12.29 11.67
C ASP A 75 -2.85 -11.47 11.80
N TYR A 76 -2.72 -10.73 12.90
CA TYR A 76 -1.51 -9.98 13.22
C TYR A 76 -0.32 -10.90 13.49
N ALA A 77 -0.49 -11.91 14.36
CA ALA A 77 0.55 -12.88 14.67
C ALA A 77 0.99 -13.63 13.40
N PHE A 78 0.04 -14.11 12.60
CA PHE A 78 0.31 -14.80 11.35
C PHE A 78 1.06 -13.90 10.35
N ALA A 79 0.67 -12.64 10.23
CA ALA A 79 1.32 -11.68 9.35
C ALA A 79 2.73 -11.32 9.82
N LEU A 80 2.97 -11.16 11.13
CA LEU A 80 4.31 -10.93 11.68
C LEU A 80 5.24 -12.11 11.42
N THR A 81 4.78 -13.34 11.67
CA THR A 81 5.58 -14.55 11.44
C THR A 81 5.97 -14.72 9.98
N LEU A 82 5.11 -14.32 9.02
CA LEU A 82 5.47 -14.36 7.60
C LEU A 82 6.23 -13.12 7.11
N GLY A 83 6.13 -12.02 7.85
CA GLY A 83 6.72 -10.73 7.50
C GLY A 83 8.12 -10.52 8.06
N SER A 84 8.58 -11.38 8.95
CA SER A 84 9.85 -11.25 9.66
C SER A 84 10.36 -12.61 10.15
N ASP A 85 11.64 -12.69 10.49
CA ASP A 85 12.27 -13.90 11.05
C ASP A 85 12.14 -13.97 12.58
N MET A 86 11.07 -13.38 13.13
CA MET A 86 10.84 -13.35 14.58
C MET A 86 10.60 -14.74 15.15
N SER A 87 11.21 -15.03 16.29
CA SER A 87 10.91 -16.20 17.10
C SER A 87 9.50 -16.16 17.67
N HIS A 88 8.99 -17.32 18.09
CA HIS A 88 7.67 -17.43 18.71
C HIS A 88 7.51 -16.48 19.92
N LEU A 89 8.55 -16.33 20.74
CA LEU A 89 8.53 -15.45 21.92
C LEU A 89 8.46 -13.97 21.53
N GLU A 90 9.13 -13.56 20.46
CA GLU A 90 9.07 -12.18 19.96
C GLU A 90 7.70 -11.86 19.38
N VAL A 91 7.12 -12.77 18.59
CA VAL A 91 5.74 -12.62 18.07
C VAL A 91 4.73 -12.56 19.22
N LEU A 92 4.91 -13.40 20.25
CA LEU A 92 4.09 -13.35 21.46
C LEU A 92 4.23 -12.01 22.20
N THR A 93 5.44 -11.48 22.32
CA THR A 93 5.67 -10.18 22.96
C THR A 93 5.03 -9.04 22.18
N ALA A 94 5.16 -9.02 20.86
CA ALA A 94 4.56 -8.02 20.00
C ALA A 94 3.02 -8.08 20.03
N THR A 95 2.44 -9.28 20.03
CA THR A 95 0.98 -9.48 20.13
C THR A 95 0.43 -9.10 21.51
N PHE A 96 1.19 -9.28 22.60
CA PHE A 96 0.84 -8.71 23.90
C PHE A 96 0.81 -7.19 23.88
N GLN A 97 1.77 -6.54 23.21
CA GLN A 97 1.76 -5.07 23.05
C GLN A 97 0.55 -4.59 22.25
N LEU A 98 0.16 -5.32 21.20
CA LEU A 98 -1.08 -5.07 20.49
C LEU A 98 -2.30 -5.21 21.40
N ASP A 99 -2.37 -6.27 22.21
CA ASP A 99 -3.53 -6.49 23.10
C ASP A 99 -3.67 -5.39 24.16
N ILE A 100 -2.56 -4.85 24.65
CA ILE A 100 -2.55 -3.70 25.58
C ILE A 100 -3.17 -2.45 24.92
N SER A 101 -3.10 -2.33 23.59
CA SER A 101 -3.70 -1.19 22.86
C SER A 101 -5.21 -1.33 22.64
N PHE A 102 -5.82 -2.47 22.98
CA PHE A 102 -7.27 -2.62 22.95
C PHE A 102 -7.93 -1.97 24.17
N THR A 103 -9.16 -1.48 23.99
CA THR A 103 -9.98 -0.94 25.09
C THR A 103 -10.23 -1.99 26.17
N SER A 104 -10.32 -3.26 25.77
CA SER A 104 -10.46 -4.40 26.68
C SER A 104 -9.49 -5.52 26.29
N SER A 105 -8.54 -5.81 27.18
CA SER A 105 -7.56 -6.89 27.01
C SER A 105 -8.22 -8.27 26.95
N GLN A 106 -7.63 -9.17 26.15
CA GLN A 106 -8.06 -10.56 26.08
C GLN A 106 -7.58 -11.37 27.29
N LYS A 107 -8.25 -12.50 27.56
CA LYS A 107 -7.73 -13.48 28.54
C LYS A 107 -6.35 -13.98 28.09
N LYS A 108 -5.33 -13.88 28.96
CA LYS A 108 -3.94 -14.23 28.64
C LYS A 108 -3.77 -15.63 28.02
N ASN A 109 -4.51 -16.62 28.50
CA ASN A 109 -4.43 -17.99 27.95
C ASN A 109 -4.99 -18.08 26.54
N VAL A 110 -6.07 -17.35 26.23
CA VAL A 110 -6.64 -17.29 24.87
C VAL A 110 -5.64 -16.64 23.93
N LEU A 111 -5.06 -15.51 24.33
CA LEU A 111 -4.03 -14.80 23.55
C LEU A 111 -2.83 -15.71 23.25
N LYS A 112 -2.25 -16.37 24.26
CA LYS A 112 -1.13 -17.31 24.09
C LYS A 112 -1.45 -18.44 23.11
N THR A 113 -2.61 -19.07 23.27
CA THR A 113 -3.05 -20.18 22.39
C THR A 113 -3.27 -19.71 20.96
N THR A 114 -3.91 -18.54 20.77
CA THR A 114 -4.12 -17.94 19.44
C THR A 114 -2.79 -17.65 18.75
N VAL A 115 -1.84 -17.04 19.45
CA VAL A 115 -0.52 -16.71 18.89
C VAL A 115 0.27 -17.97 18.55
N LYS A 116 0.26 -18.98 19.42
CA LYS A 116 0.87 -20.29 19.15
C LYS A 116 0.31 -20.92 17.88
N SER A 117 -1.02 -20.96 17.76
CA SER A 117 -1.68 -21.52 16.58
C SER A 117 -1.33 -20.76 15.30
N ALA A 118 -1.35 -19.42 15.34
CA ALA A 118 -0.98 -18.59 14.20
C ALA A 118 0.48 -18.82 13.78
N TYR A 119 1.40 -18.82 14.75
CA TYR A 119 2.82 -19.02 14.52
C TYR A 119 3.10 -20.38 13.85
N GLU A 120 2.63 -21.48 14.45
CA GLU A 120 2.84 -22.83 13.94
C GLU A 120 2.29 -23.00 12.52
N ARG A 121 1.09 -22.45 12.26
CA ARG A 121 0.45 -22.50 10.94
C ARG A 121 1.20 -21.66 9.91
N ALA A 122 1.66 -20.46 10.28
CA ALA A 122 2.45 -19.60 9.42
C ALA A 122 3.81 -20.26 9.08
N THR A 123 4.51 -20.81 10.06
CA THR A 123 5.78 -21.52 9.85
C THR A 123 5.60 -22.75 8.96
N LYS A 124 4.55 -23.55 9.19
CA LYS A 124 4.22 -24.70 8.34
C LYS A 124 3.95 -24.25 6.90
N PHE A 125 3.20 -23.15 6.73
CA PHE A 125 2.95 -22.58 5.42
C PHE A 125 4.24 -22.11 4.73
N TRP A 126 5.12 -21.41 5.46
CA TRP A 126 6.36 -20.88 4.90
C TRP A 126 7.29 -21.99 4.40
N ARG A 127 7.45 -23.07 5.18
CA ARG A 127 8.24 -24.24 4.77
C ARG A 127 7.71 -24.87 3.48
N ALA A 128 6.41 -25.12 3.41
CA ALA A 128 5.80 -25.67 2.21
C ALA A 128 5.91 -24.70 1.00
N TYR A 129 5.84 -23.39 1.25
CA TYR A 129 6.02 -22.37 0.22
C TYR A 129 7.45 -22.34 -0.32
N GLU A 130 8.44 -22.47 0.56
CA GLU A 130 9.87 -22.55 0.22
C GLU A 130 10.20 -23.85 -0.54
N GLU A 131 9.76 -25.00 -0.04
CA GLU A 131 9.89 -26.32 -0.69
C GLU A 131 9.25 -26.33 -2.10
N ASN A 132 8.17 -25.57 -2.29
CA ASN A 132 7.50 -25.40 -3.56
C ASN A 132 8.04 -24.22 -4.40
N ASN A 133 9.32 -23.88 -4.25
CA ASN A 133 10.02 -22.83 -5.01
C ASN A 133 9.30 -21.47 -4.99
N TYR A 134 8.74 -21.09 -3.85
CA TYR A 134 8.01 -19.83 -3.67
C TYR A 134 6.79 -19.68 -4.61
N SER A 135 6.15 -20.79 -4.98
CA SER A 135 4.89 -20.82 -5.73
C SER A 135 3.69 -21.09 -4.83
N MET A 136 2.61 -20.34 -5.02
CA MET A 136 1.33 -20.61 -4.37
C MET A 136 0.55 -21.77 -5.04
N ARG A 137 0.90 -22.11 -6.28
CA ARG A 137 0.28 -23.22 -7.04
C ARG A 137 0.97 -24.53 -6.65
N GLY A 138 0.20 -25.57 -6.39
CA GLY A 138 0.72 -26.88 -5.97
C GLY A 138 0.83 -27.07 -4.46
N LEU A 139 0.54 -26.03 -3.66
CA LEU A 139 0.45 -26.17 -2.21
C LEU A 139 -0.80 -26.95 -1.80
N ASP A 140 -0.64 -27.83 -0.81
CA ASP A 140 -1.74 -28.60 -0.20
C ASP A 140 -2.94 -27.70 0.15
N SER A 141 -4.12 -28.21 -0.16
CA SER A 141 -5.42 -27.62 0.17
C SER A 141 -5.65 -27.45 1.67
N ASN A 142 -5.13 -28.36 2.50
CA ASN A 142 -5.29 -28.34 3.96
C ASN A 142 -4.36 -27.33 4.65
N LEU A 143 -3.41 -26.77 3.91
CA LEU A 143 -2.48 -25.78 4.42
C LEU A 143 -3.18 -24.44 4.64
N VAL A 144 -2.98 -23.85 5.82
CA VAL A 144 -3.54 -22.55 6.17
C VAL A 144 -2.73 -21.46 5.49
N LYS A 145 -3.32 -20.88 4.45
CA LYS A 145 -2.68 -19.83 3.64
C LYS A 145 -2.92 -18.44 4.25
N PRO A 146 -2.04 -17.46 4.00
CA PRO A 146 -2.28 -16.08 4.40
C PRO A 146 -3.62 -15.60 3.84
N LYS A 147 -4.45 -14.98 4.68
CA LYS A 147 -5.74 -14.46 4.25
C LYS A 147 -5.57 -13.43 3.14
N GLN A 148 -6.57 -13.39 2.25
CA GLN A 148 -6.68 -12.33 1.26
C GLN A 148 -7.10 -11.03 1.96
N THR A 149 -6.62 -9.89 1.47
CA THR A 149 -6.96 -8.56 2.02
C THR A 149 -8.46 -8.35 2.16
N ARG A 150 -9.25 -8.74 1.14
CA ARG A 150 -10.72 -8.65 1.17
C ARG A 150 -11.36 -9.39 2.35
N THR A 151 -10.77 -10.51 2.76
CA THR A 151 -11.27 -11.31 3.87
C THR A 151 -11.06 -10.60 5.20
N ILE A 152 -9.88 -9.99 5.38
CA ILE A 152 -9.54 -9.23 6.59
C ILE A 152 -10.42 -7.97 6.67
N ILE A 153 -10.56 -7.22 5.57
CA ILE A 153 -11.44 -6.05 5.46
C ILE A 153 -12.87 -6.42 5.91
N ARG A 154 -13.41 -7.51 5.38
CA ARG A 154 -14.76 -7.98 5.74
C ARG A 154 -14.87 -8.40 7.21
N GLN A 155 -13.90 -9.16 7.74
CA GLN A 155 -13.94 -9.65 9.12
C GLN A 155 -13.82 -8.54 10.17
N GLN A 156 -13.11 -7.46 9.83
CA GLN A 156 -12.91 -6.33 10.72
C GLN A 156 -13.80 -5.15 10.38
N ALA A 157 -14.73 -5.31 9.42
CA ALA A 157 -15.59 -4.26 8.91
C ALA A 157 -14.83 -2.95 8.65
N ILE A 158 -13.69 -3.03 7.96
CA ILE A 158 -12.85 -1.85 7.68
C ILE A 158 -13.59 -0.92 6.74
N THR A 159 -13.75 0.33 7.15
CA THR A 159 -14.50 1.36 6.42
C THR A 159 -13.63 2.05 5.37
N ALA A 160 -14.26 2.73 4.41
CA ALA A 160 -13.54 3.49 3.38
C ALA A 160 -12.66 4.61 3.99
N ALA A 161 -13.16 5.29 5.04
CA ALA A 161 -12.42 6.33 5.74
C ALA A 161 -11.16 5.78 6.45
N GLU A 162 -11.27 4.59 7.05
CA GLU A 162 -10.12 3.94 7.69
C GLU A 162 -9.07 3.52 6.66
N MET A 163 -9.48 3.05 5.48
CA MET A 163 -8.57 2.61 4.42
C MET A 163 -7.60 3.71 3.95
N GLU A 164 -7.96 4.99 4.10
CA GLU A 164 -7.08 6.11 3.74
C GLU A 164 -5.76 6.10 4.52
N PHE A 165 -5.78 5.60 5.75
CA PHE A 165 -4.64 5.54 6.65
C PHE A 165 -3.89 4.18 6.59
N LEU A 166 -4.36 3.24 5.77
CA LEU A 166 -3.79 1.90 5.63
C LEU A 166 -3.00 1.76 4.34
N GLU A 167 -1.98 0.90 4.31
CA GLU A 167 -1.10 0.71 3.15
C GLU A 167 -1.59 -0.40 2.21
N VAL A 168 -1.91 -1.57 2.75
CA VAL A 168 -2.24 -2.80 2.03
C VAL A 168 -3.63 -3.35 2.33
N LEU A 169 -4.21 -3.04 3.49
CA LEU A 169 -5.57 -3.40 3.87
C LEU A 169 -6.61 -2.46 3.25
N ILE A 170 -6.49 -2.27 1.94
CA ILE A 170 -7.31 -1.34 1.15
C ILE A 170 -8.11 -2.06 0.07
N GLY A 171 -9.31 -1.54 -0.19
CA GLY A 171 -10.23 -2.01 -1.22
C GLY A 171 -9.81 -1.65 -2.65
N LYS A 172 -10.64 -2.01 -3.63
CA LYS A 172 -10.40 -1.69 -5.05
C LYS A 172 -10.50 -0.18 -5.31
N GLU A 173 -11.52 0.46 -4.75
CA GLU A 173 -11.79 1.89 -4.93
C GLU A 173 -10.64 2.75 -4.43
N GLU A 174 -10.18 2.50 -3.21
CA GLU A 174 -9.03 3.21 -2.62
C GLU A 174 -7.74 3.05 -3.44
N LYS A 175 -7.51 1.84 -4.00
CA LYS A 175 -6.36 1.61 -4.89
C LYS A 175 -6.44 2.45 -6.16
N GLU A 176 -7.62 2.52 -6.79
CA GLU A 176 -7.80 3.32 -8.00
C GLU A 176 -7.72 4.82 -7.70
N ARG A 177 -8.23 5.28 -6.55
CA ARG A 177 -8.07 6.66 -6.10
C ARG A 177 -6.59 7.03 -5.99
N ARG A 178 -5.81 6.30 -5.18
CA ARG A 178 -4.35 6.54 -5.02
C ARG A 178 -3.59 6.47 -6.34
N ARG A 179 -3.97 5.55 -7.22
CA ARG A 179 -3.35 5.43 -8.54
C ARG A 179 -3.64 6.66 -9.38
N THR A 180 -4.85 7.18 -9.33
CA THR A 180 -5.27 8.38 -10.06
C THR A 180 -4.55 9.61 -9.54
N ASP A 181 -4.49 9.79 -8.22
CA ASP A 181 -3.79 10.91 -7.58
C ASP A 181 -2.31 10.90 -7.93
N LYS A 182 -1.66 9.74 -7.81
CA LYS A 182 -0.25 9.58 -8.20
C LYS A 182 0.01 9.90 -9.68
N ARG A 183 -0.93 9.58 -10.58
CA ARG A 183 -0.83 9.93 -12.00
C ARG A 183 -0.94 11.44 -12.21
N ARG A 184 -1.86 12.10 -11.50
CA ARG A 184 -2.03 13.56 -11.54
C ARG A 184 -0.78 14.28 -11.01
N ASP A 185 -0.23 13.83 -9.89
CA ASP A 185 1.01 14.37 -9.31
C ASP A 185 2.21 14.24 -10.26
N GLN A 186 2.24 13.17 -11.04
CA GLN A 186 3.27 12.94 -12.07
C GLN A 186 3.05 13.76 -13.35
N GLY A 187 2.03 14.62 -13.39
CA GLY A 187 1.68 15.42 -14.57
C GLY A 187 1.18 14.56 -15.74
N GLN A 188 0.72 13.33 -15.50
CA GLN A 188 0.11 12.54 -16.55
C GLN A 188 -1.21 13.20 -16.96
N LYS A 189 -1.33 13.49 -18.26
CA LYS A 189 -2.49 14.15 -18.85
C LYS A 189 -3.77 13.39 -18.54
N SER A 190 -4.86 14.11 -18.37
CA SER A 190 -6.17 13.48 -18.25
C SER A 190 -6.50 12.71 -19.53
N MET A 191 -7.38 11.72 -19.44
CA MET A 191 -7.82 10.96 -20.61
C MET A 191 -8.44 11.87 -21.68
N GLU A 192 -9.13 12.93 -21.24
CA GLU A 192 -9.73 13.94 -22.12
C GLU A 192 -8.66 14.75 -22.85
N GLN A 193 -7.63 15.22 -22.14
CA GLN A 193 -6.51 15.94 -22.76
C GLN A 193 -5.75 15.03 -23.76
N TYR A 194 -5.53 13.77 -23.39
CA TYR A 194 -4.93 12.79 -24.29
C TYR A 194 -5.77 12.56 -25.55
N ASN A 195 -7.09 12.41 -25.39
CA ASN A 195 -8.01 12.21 -26.51
C ASN A 195 -8.14 13.47 -27.38
N ALA A 196 -8.13 14.67 -26.79
CA ALA A 196 -8.17 15.93 -27.52
C ALA A 196 -6.90 16.13 -28.36
N GLU A 197 -5.71 15.86 -27.80
CA GLU A 197 -4.45 15.89 -28.56
C GLU A 197 -4.42 14.85 -29.68
N ARG A 198 -4.99 13.66 -29.43
CA ARG A 198 -5.11 12.62 -30.43
C ARG A 198 -6.05 13.05 -31.56
N ALA A 199 -7.20 13.64 -31.23
CA ALA A 199 -8.15 14.17 -32.21
C ALA A 199 -7.56 15.31 -33.03
N GLN A 200 -6.84 16.24 -32.39
CA GLN A 200 -6.13 17.33 -33.09
C GLN A 200 -5.07 16.78 -34.06
N LYS A 201 -4.29 15.77 -33.66
CA LYS A 201 -3.32 15.13 -34.56
C LYS A 201 -4.00 14.46 -35.76
N VAL A 202 -5.14 13.78 -35.55
CA VAL A 202 -5.91 13.18 -36.64
C VAL A 202 -6.43 14.26 -37.58
N ASN A 203 -7.06 15.32 -37.06
CA ASN A 203 -7.56 16.44 -37.86
C ASN A 203 -6.44 17.14 -38.65
N SER A 204 -5.29 17.41 -38.03
CA SER A 204 -4.13 17.99 -38.72
C SER A 204 -3.63 17.09 -39.85
N ASN A 205 -3.63 15.77 -39.65
CA ASN A 205 -3.24 14.81 -40.67
C ASN A 205 -4.29 14.71 -41.79
N LEU A 206 -5.59 14.81 -41.47
CA LEU A 206 -6.67 14.87 -42.46
C LEU A 206 -6.56 16.13 -43.34
N GLU A 207 -6.29 17.30 -42.74
CA GLU A 207 -6.08 18.54 -43.50
C GLU A 207 -4.86 18.46 -44.41
N LYS A 208 -3.74 17.92 -43.91
CA LYS A 208 -2.53 17.68 -44.75
C LYS A 208 -2.84 16.74 -45.91
N LEU A 209 -3.59 15.68 -45.65
CA LEU A 209 -3.99 14.73 -46.68
C LEU A 209 -4.93 15.37 -47.73
N ARG A 210 -5.88 16.21 -47.31
CA ARG A 210 -6.75 17.00 -48.22
C ARG A 210 -5.92 17.89 -49.15
N LYS A 211 -5.02 18.70 -48.59
CA LYS A 211 -4.13 19.59 -49.36
C LYS A 211 -3.23 18.82 -50.33
N LEU A 212 -2.73 17.65 -49.94
CA LEU A 212 -1.91 16.81 -50.82
C LEU A 212 -2.72 16.17 -51.95
N LYS A 213 -3.97 15.76 -51.69
CA LYS A 213 -4.88 15.26 -52.74
C LYS A 213 -5.26 16.34 -53.75
N GLU A 214 -5.47 17.58 -53.30
CA GLU A 214 -5.73 18.71 -54.20
C GLU A 214 -4.52 19.03 -55.10
N LYS A 215 -3.32 19.06 -54.51
CA LYS A 215 -2.08 19.34 -55.26
C LYS A 215 -1.65 18.20 -56.18
N TYR A 216 -1.95 16.95 -55.82
CA TYR A 216 -1.55 15.77 -56.57
C TYR A 216 -2.72 14.77 -56.73
N PRO A 217 -3.73 15.09 -57.57
CA PRO A 217 -4.97 14.30 -57.65
C PRO A 217 -4.77 12.87 -58.17
N LYS A 218 -3.67 12.59 -58.88
CA LYS A 218 -3.31 11.25 -59.39
C LYS A 218 -2.25 10.53 -58.54
N ALA A 219 -1.82 11.09 -57.41
CA ALA A 219 -0.81 10.44 -56.58
C ALA A 219 -1.35 9.15 -55.97
N SER A 220 -0.56 8.07 -56.07
CA SER A 220 -0.90 6.81 -55.40
C SER A 220 -0.83 6.97 -53.89
N GLN A 221 -1.64 6.20 -53.16
CA GLN A 221 -1.64 6.20 -51.68
C GLN A 221 -0.26 5.94 -51.08
N ARG A 222 0.58 5.16 -51.77
CA ARG A 222 1.96 4.91 -51.37
C ARG A 222 2.80 6.19 -51.44
N LYS A 223 2.64 6.97 -52.52
CA LYS A 223 3.34 8.24 -52.71
C LYS A 223 2.86 9.31 -51.72
N LEU A 224 1.56 9.31 -51.39
CA LEU A 224 0.99 10.16 -50.34
C LEU A 224 1.53 9.79 -48.94
N ALA A 225 1.70 8.49 -48.67
CA ALA A 225 2.30 8.00 -47.41
C ALA A 225 3.75 8.46 -47.25
N GLU A 226 4.55 8.35 -48.32
CA GLU A 226 5.94 8.82 -48.37
C GLU A 226 6.03 10.35 -48.14
N MET A 227 5.16 11.14 -48.80
CA MET A 227 5.13 12.60 -48.61
C MET A 227 4.71 13.04 -47.19
N MET A 228 3.84 12.27 -46.53
CA MET A 228 3.39 12.54 -45.16
C MET A 228 4.29 11.92 -44.09
N GLY A 229 5.24 11.07 -44.45
CA GLY A 229 6.09 10.33 -43.50
C GLY A 229 5.33 9.33 -42.63
N VAL A 230 4.23 8.75 -43.15
CA VAL A 230 3.37 7.81 -42.41
C VAL A 230 3.21 6.49 -43.16
N SER A 231 2.65 5.47 -42.52
CA SER A 231 2.41 4.18 -43.18
C SER A 231 1.23 4.24 -44.16
N LYS A 232 1.29 3.42 -45.23
CA LYS A 232 0.19 3.25 -46.19
C LYS A 232 -1.13 2.84 -45.51
N SER A 233 -1.04 2.00 -44.47
CA SER A 233 -2.21 1.55 -43.72
C SER A 233 -2.88 2.71 -42.95
N TYR A 234 -2.08 3.64 -42.44
CA TYR A 234 -2.59 4.85 -41.78
C TYR A 234 -3.25 5.82 -42.77
N ILE A 235 -2.68 6.01 -43.97
CA ILE A 235 -3.33 6.76 -45.06
C ILE A 235 -4.68 6.16 -45.42
N ASN A 236 -4.79 4.83 -45.51
CA ASN A 236 -6.07 4.16 -45.79
C ASN A 236 -7.13 4.42 -44.72
N LYS A 237 -6.73 4.49 -43.44
CA LYS A 237 -7.65 4.88 -42.36
C LYS A 237 -8.08 6.33 -42.49
N LEU A 238 -7.13 7.25 -42.71
CA LEU A 238 -7.43 8.67 -42.90
C LEU A 238 -8.36 8.89 -44.12
N ILE A 239 -8.15 8.18 -45.23
CA ILE A 239 -9.05 8.27 -46.41
C ILE A 239 -10.48 7.83 -46.07
N LYS A 240 -10.67 6.85 -45.18
CA LYS A 240 -12.00 6.40 -44.76
C LYS A 240 -12.69 7.40 -43.83
N GLU A 241 -11.93 8.23 -43.12
CA GLU A 241 -12.44 9.26 -42.20
C GLU A 241 -12.63 10.63 -42.88
N LEU A 242 -12.21 10.78 -44.15
CA LEU A 242 -12.14 12.05 -44.89
C LEU A 242 -13.39 12.33 -45.71
#